data_AF-A0A7C3LRZ7-F1
#
_entry.id   AF-A0A7C3LRZ7-F1
#
_cell.length_a   1.000
_cell.length_b   1.000
_cell.length_c   1.000
_cell.angle_alpha   90.00
_cell.angle_beta   90.00
_cell.angle_gamma   90.00
#
_symmetry.space_group_name_H-M   'P 1'
#
loop_
_entity.id
_entity.type
_entity.pdbx_description
1 polymer ?
#
loop_
_entity_poly.entity_id
_entity_poly.type
_entity_poly.pdbx_seq_one_letter_code
_entity_poly.pdbx_strand_id
1 'polypeptide(L)' 'MDFTEEQMERYSRHILLNDVGVEGQIKLLESKVFIIGAGGLGAPIALYLA' A
#
# COMPACT_ATOMS: atom_id res chain seq x y z
N MET A 1 -11.22 9.41 -2.72
CA MET A 1 -10.46 10.31 -1.83
C MET A 1 -9.37 10.96 -2.64
N ASP A 2 -9.06 12.22 -2.37
CA ASP A 2 -7.88 12.86 -2.93
C ASP A 2 -6.66 12.53 -2.06
N PHE A 3 -5.52 12.26 -2.69
CA PHE A 3 -4.27 12.02 -1.99
C PHE A 3 -3.73 13.32 -1.39
N THR A 4 -3.06 13.23 -0.23
CA THR A 4 -2.21 14.33 0.22
C THR A 4 -0.98 14.46 -0.67
N GLU A 5 -0.31 15.61 -0.63
CA GLU A 5 0.94 15.83 -1.37
C GLU A 5 2.00 14.79 -1.01
N GLU A 6 2.15 14.47 0.29
CA GLU A 6 3.05 13.43 0.79
C GLU A 6 2.69 12.04 0.25
N GLN A 7 1.39 11.69 0.21
CA GLN A 7 0.96 10.40 -0.34
C GLN A 7 1.23 10.31 -1.85
N MET A 8 1.05 11.42 -2.58
CA MET A 8 1.36 11.45 -4.00
C MET A 8 2.84 11.26 -4.27
N GLU A 9 3.71 11.91 -3.50
CA GLU A 9 5.15 11.70 -3.61
C GLU A 9 5.50 10.25 -3.30
N ARG A 10 5.02 9.72 -2.17
CA ARG A 10 5.31 8.37 -1.67
C ARG A 10 4.85 7.27 -2.62
N TYR A 11 3.66 7.38 -3.20
CA TYR A 11 3.04 6.32 -4.01
C TYR A 11 3.14 6.55 -5.53
N SER A 12 3.78 7.63 -5.97
CA SER A 12 3.97 7.99 -7.39
C SER A 12 4.35 6.81 -8.29
N ARG A 13 5.33 6.00 -7.86
CA ARG A 13 5.81 4.85 -8.64
C ARG A 13 4.79 3.71 -8.74
N HIS A 14 3.98 3.47 -7.71
CA HIS A 14 2.93 2.45 -7.76
C HIS A 14 1.76 2.91 -8.63
N ILE A 15 1.40 4.19 -8.56
CA ILE A 15 0.33 4.78 -9.38
C ILE A 15 0.67 4.70 -10.87
N LEU A 16 1.96 4.78 -11.24
CA LEU A 16 2.41 4.64 -12.64
C LEU A 16 2.30 3.21 -13.20
N LEU A 17 2.13 2.20 -12.35
CA LEU A 17 1.96 0.83 -12.81
C LEU A 17 0.56 0.67 -13.42
N ASN A 18 0.49 0.23 -14.68
CA ASN A 18 -0.75 0.07 -15.43
C ASN A 18 -1.82 -0.74 -14.68
N ASP A 19 -1.41 -1.79 -13.96
CA ASP A 19 -2.32 -2.69 -13.24
C ASP A 19 -2.72 -2.18 -11.84
N VAL A 20 -2.06 -1.14 -11.32
CA VAL A 20 -2.38 -0.54 -10.02
C VAL A 20 -3.14 0.77 -10.22
N GLY A 21 -2.53 1.73 -10.92
CA GLY A 21 -3.13 3.04 -11.13
C GLY A 21 -3.49 3.79 -9.84
N VAL A 22 -4.20 4.89 -10.02
CA VAL A 22 -4.78 5.67 -8.90
C VAL A 22 -5.78 4.82 -8.12
N GLU A 23 -6.63 4.07 -8.83
CA GLU A 23 -7.74 3.32 -8.25
C GLU A 23 -7.27 2.15 -7.38
N GLY A 24 -6.23 1.42 -7.81
CA GLY A 24 -5.62 0.36 -7.01
C GLY A 24 -4.94 0.89 -5.77
N GLN A 25 -4.25 2.03 -5.87
CA GLN A 25 -3.61 2.65 -4.71
C GLN A 25 -4.64 3.16 -3.67
N ILE A 26 -5.77 3.73 -4.12
CA ILE A 26 -6.88 4.09 -3.21
C ILE A 26 -7.42 2.85 -2.51
N LYS A 27 -7.66 1.76 -3.25
CA LYS A 27 -8.12 0.48 -2.65
C LYS A 27 -7.15 -0.03 -1.59
N LEU A 28 -5.84 0.08 -1.81
CA LEU A 28 -4.82 -0.32 -0.83
C LEU A 28 -4.89 0.54 0.44
N LEU A 29 -5.02 1.86 0.31
CA LEU A 29 -5.14 2.77 1.45
C LEU A 29 -6.42 2.54 2.28
N GLU A 30 -7.52 2.18 1.63
CA GLU A 30 -8.79 1.90 2.28
C GLU A 30 -8.87 0.46 2.84
N SER A 31 -7.92 -0.40 2.47
CA SER A 31 -7.89 -1.80 2.90
C SER A 31 -7.49 -1.97 4.36
N LYS A 32 -7.95 -3.07 4.95
CA LYS A 32 -7.56 -3.50 6.29
C LYS A 32 -7.04 -4.93 6.21
N VAL A 33 -5.81 -5.15 6.65
CA VAL A 33 -5.17 -6.47 6.63
C VAL A 33 -4.90 -6.92 8.07
N PHE A 34 -5.27 -8.16 8.38
CA PHE A 34 -4.94 -8.81 9.65
C PHE A 34 -3.85 -9.85 9.43
N ILE A 35 -2.71 -9.68 10.09
CA ILE A 35 -1.55 -10.59 10.01
C ILE A 35 -1.49 -11.40 11.30
N ILE A 36 -1.62 -12.72 11.20
CA ILE A 36 -1.48 -13.62 12.36
C ILE A 36 -0.02 -14.06 12.48
N GLY A 37 0.63 -13.60 13.53
CA GLY A 37 2.02 -13.91 13.85
C GLY A 37 3.00 -12.87 13.30
N ALA A 38 3.91 -12.41 14.17
CA ALA A 38 4.93 -11.39 13.86
C ALA A 38 6.36 -11.98 13.88
N GLY A 39 6.49 -13.25 13.46
CA GLY A 39 7.77 -13.95 13.34
C GLY A 39 8.39 -13.81 11.94
N GLY A 40 9.21 -14.79 11.54
CA GLY A 40 9.97 -14.74 10.28
C GLY A 40 9.14 -14.61 9.00
N LEU A 41 7.85 -14.98 9.03
CA LEU A 41 6.92 -14.80 7.91
C LEU A 41 6.12 -13.50 8.01
N GLY A 42 5.63 -13.16 9.20
CA GLY A 42 4.81 -11.96 9.40
C GLY A 42 5.59 -10.65 9.28
N ALA A 43 6.84 -10.64 9.73
CA ALA A 43 7.70 -9.46 9.67
C ALA A 43 7.92 -8.94 8.23
N PRO A 44 8.35 -9.76 7.25
CA PRO A 44 8.50 -9.29 5.88
C PRO A 44 7.16 -8.94 5.23
N ILE A 45 6.07 -9.64 5.54
CA ILE A 45 4.73 -9.30 5.00
C ILE A 45 4.31 -7.90 5.48
N ALA A 46 4.44 -7.61 6.78
CA ALA A 46 4.11 -6.31 7.33
C ALA A 46 4.99 -5.20 6.74
N LEU A 47 6.28 -5.48 6.51
CA LEU A 47 7.20 -4.52 5.90
C LEU A 47 6.76 -4.08 4.49
N TYR A 48 6.32 -5.01 3.65
CA TYR A 48 5.90 -4.69 2.27
C TYR A 48 4.47 -4.12 2.18
N LEU A 49 3.65 -4.30 3.22
CA LEU A 49 2.30 -3.73 3.28
C LEU A 49 2.26 -2.30 3.86
N ALA A 50 3.35 -1.82 4.48
CA ALA A 50 3.42 -0.53 5.18
C ALA A 50 3.70 0.67 4.27
#